data_AF-A0A0B7IUG6-F1
#
_entry.id   AF-A0A0B7IUG6-F1
#
_cell.length_a   1.000
_cell.length_b   1.000
_cell.length_c   1.000
_cell.angle_alpha   90.00
_cell.angle_beta   90.00
_cell.angle_gamma   90.00
#
_symmetry.space_group_name_H-M   'P 1'
#
loop_
_entity.id
_entity.type
_entity.pdbx_description
1 polymer ?
#
loop_
_entity_poly.entity_id
_entity_poly.type
_entity_poly.pdbx_seq_one_letter_code
_entity_poly.pdbx_strand_id
1 'polypeptide(L)'
;MSTSNQAPTKQTTLRFIAFNIVLSFFLLWWVWQQNQAATLPEIATSSDQKLQCVSYSPYYKNGQTPLNINTRISHAQIDHDLATLSQQFGCVRIYSVGQGLDYVPESAAKLGMKVYVGAWIGWVKKLNEKELKLAIQVANQYPDTVKALIIGNEVLLRGEQTEAAMKSYILRAKAATKVPVTYADVWEFWRKHPKLENDVDFVTVHILPYWEDQPQPIARAVNHTQNVMGVLSRTFTKPILIGETGWPSLGRQREGAKPSLVNQAAYMRGFLKVANQEHWNYNLIEAFDQPWKRGQEGTAGGYWGIYDVNMMPKFSFVGQVSERSDGLFMISAVLLGGLLFVVWSFIIRIRNPHHLLSMALLGSLVGISTKLQLEYLVTACRTPQELLALGGIAITGLISLLSFPAYLFQANQTAKNIILLSRTIFLLASLVASYLLSVDGRYRDFAITLYALPILQLSLGLSIFKQDIRPYFFAYRYLGILLVAASTFCLIREPSNLLALAWLGLSILIAWANWPLKANGTAPSTPL
;
A
#
# COMPACT_ATOMS: atom_id res chain seq x y z
N MET A 1 -12.81 -22.80 -43.15
CA MET A 1 -11.62 -22.22 -43.79
C MET A 1 -10.62 -21.88 -42.72
N SER A 2 -9.42 -22.45 -42.82
CA SER A 2 -8.24 -22.11 -42.02
C SER A 2 -8.09 -20.59 -41.92
N THR A 3 -8.12 -20.04 -40.71
CA THR A 3 -7.69 -18.66 -40.46
C THR A 3 -6.20 -18.60 -40.77
N SER A 4 -5.86 -18.37 -42.04
CA SER A 4 -4.49 -18.24 -42.51
C SER A 4 -3.82 -17.16 -41.67
N ASN A 5 -2.73 -17.52 -40.98
CA ASN A 5 -1.91 -16.57 -40.25
C ASN A 5 -1.37 -15.55 -41.26
N GLN A 6 -2.03 -14.38 -41.37
CA GLN A 6 -1.63 -13.37 -42.33
C GLN A 6 -0.29 -12.80 -41.88
N ALA A 7 0.72 -12.92 -42.73
CA ALA A 7 2.03 -12.35 -42.45
C ALA A 7 1.90 -10.83 -42.20
N PRO A 8 2.59 -10.27 -41.18
CA PRO A 8 2.55 -8.84 -40.90
C PRO A 8 2.91 -8.01 -42.12
N THR A 9 2.01 -7.10 -42.49
CA THR A 9 2.28 -6.11 -43.53
C THR A 9 3.10 -4.96 -42.97
N LYS A 10 3.80 -4.21 -43.84
CA LYS A 10 4.47 -2.96 -43.44
C LYS A 10 3.51 -2.01 -42.72
N GLN A 11 2.26 -1.90 -43.20
CA GLN A 11 1.26 -1.02 -42.59
C GLN A 11 0.88 -1.45 -41.17
N THR A 12 0.65 -2.75 -40.93
CA THR A 12 0.34 -3.27 -39.59
C THR A 12 1.53 -3.12 -38.64
N THR A 13 2.75 -3.31 -39.12
CA THR A 13 3.98 -3.07 -38.33
C THR A 13 4.11 -1.59 -37.96
N LEU A 14 3.88 -0.66 -38.89
CA LEU A 14 3.94 0.78 -38.60
C LEU A 14 2.89 1.21 -37.56
N ARG A 15 1.66 0.64 -37.63
CA ARG A 15 0.63 0.86 -36.61
C ARG A 15 1.05 0.33 -35.24
N PHE A 16 1.69 -0.84 -35.20
CA PHE A 16 2.20 -1.41 -33.95
C PHE A 16 3.36 -0.59 -33.36
N ILE A 17 4.24 -0.06 -34.21
CA ILE A 17 5.28 0.90 -33.78
C ILE A 17 4.62 2.12 -33.14
N ALA A 18 3.65 2.75 -33.82
CA ALA A 18 2.93 3.92 -33.29
C ALA A 18 2.26 3.61 -31.95
N PHE A 19 1.60 2.45 -31.83
CA PHE A 19 1.00 2.00 -30.58
C PHE A 19 2.01 1.90 -29.43
N ASN A 20 3.17 1.27 -29.65
CA ASN A 20 4.21 1.15 -28.62
C ASN A 20 4.90 2.48 -28.30
N ILE A 21 4.97 3.42 -29.26
CA ILE A 21 5.43 4.80 -28.99
C ILE A 21 4.45 5.50 -28.05
N VAL A 22 3.14 5.39 -28.29
CA VAL A 22 2.11 5.98 -27.43
C VAL A 22 2.17 5.39 -26.03
N LEU A 23 2.27 4.06 -25.90
CA LEU A 23 2.42 3.42 -24.58
C LEU A 23 3.71 3.87 -23.88
N SER A 24 4.82 3.94 -24.61
CA SER A 24 6.11 4.41 -24.07
C SER A 24 6.00 5.85 -23.58
N PHE A 25 5.35 6.72 -24.35
CA PHE A 25 5.13 8.12 -23.96
C PHE A 25 4.36 8.22 -22.65
N PHE A 26 3.21 7.54 -22.52
CA PHE A 26 2.41 7.60 -21.29
C PHE A 26 3.18 7.05 -20.08
N LEU A 27 3.90 5.93 -20.25
CA LEU A 27 4.65 5.33 -19.17
C LEU A 27 5.85 6.19 -18.74
N LEU A 28 6.63 6.71 -19.70
CA LEU A 28 7.76 7.59 -19.42
C LEU A 28 7.29 8.93 -18.84
N TRP A 29 6.18 9.47 -19.31
CA TRP A 29 5.57 10.67 -18.75
C TRP A 29 5.11 10.44 -17.31
N TRP A 30 4.47 9.30 -17.01
CA TRP A 30 4.11 8.93 -15.65
C TRP A 30 5.35 8.81 -14.74
N VAL A 31 6.40 8.11 -15.18
CA VAL A 31 7.66 7.99 -14.42
C VAL A 31 8.31 9.36 -14.20
N TRP A 32 8.36 10.20 -15.24
CA TRP A 32 8.87 11.56 -15.15
C TRP A 32 8.07 12.38 -14.12
N GLN A 33 6.73 12.28 -14.12
CA GLN A 33 5.88 12.94 -13.12
C GLN A 33 6.18 12.46 -11.70
N GLN A 34 6.38 11.16 -11.48
CA GLN A 34 6.73 10.65 -10.15
C GLN A 34 8.11 11.15 -9.66
N ASN A 35 9.02 11.49 -10.57
CA ASN A 35 10.32 12.07 -10.20
C ASN A 35 10.29 13.61 -10.10
N GLN A 36 9.17 14.27 -10.40
CA GLN A 36 9.07 15.71 -10.20
C GLN A 36 9.01 16.04 -8.71
N ALA A 37 9.78 17.06 -8.33
CA ALA A 37 9.85 17.54 -6.97
C ALA A 37 8.59 18.35 -6.64
N ALA A 38 7.83 17.92 -5.64
CA ALA A 38 6.67 18.62 -5.11
C ALA A 38 7.09 19.66 -4.07
N THR A 39 6.53 20.86 -4.18
CA THR A 39 6.67 21.90 -3.17
C THR A 39 5.56 21.73 -2.13
N LEU A 40 5.96 21.57 -0.88
CA LEU A 40 5.06 21.28 0.24
C LEU A 40 5.19 22.37 1.31
N PRO A 41 4.19 22.56 2.18
CA PRO A 41 4.32 23.45 3.33
C PRO A 41 5.58 23.08 4.11
N GLU A 42 6.40 24.06 4.47
CA GLU A 42 7.59 23.82 5.29
C GLU A 42 7.23 23.97 6.77
N ILE A 43 7.83 23.13 7.60
CA ILE A 43 7.81 23.35 9.03
C ILE A 43 9.07 24.14 9.38
N ALA A 44 8.88 25.39 9.81
CA ALA A 44 9.93 26.18 10.42
C ALA A 44 10.27 25.59 11.80
N THR A 45 10.88 24.42 11.83
CA THR A 45 11.62 24.00 13.02
C THR A 45 12.87 24.85 13.04
N SER A 46 12.99 25.76 14.01
CA SER A 46 14.35 26.18 14.40
C SER A 46 15.12 24.91 14.74
N SER A 47 16.44 24.90 14.51
CA SER A 47 17.31 23.75 14.79
C SER A 47 17.15 23.17 16.20
N ASP A 48 16.56 23.95 17.12
CA ASP A 48 16.44 23.65 18.54
C ASP A 48 15.04 23.14 18.95
N GLN A 49 14.03 23.18 18.07
CA GLN A 49 12.68 22.66 18.39
C GLN A 49 12.44 21.25 17.83
N LYS A 50 12.51 20.25 18.72
CA LYS A 50 12.11 18.87 18.42
C LYS A 50 10.59 18.75 18.24
N LEU A 51 10.15 17.83 17.39
CA LEU A 51 8.75 17.42 17.28
C LEU A 51 8.29 16.76 18.60
N GLN A 52 6.98 16.77 18.89
CA GLN A 52 6.48 16.30 20.19
C GLN A 52 6.71 14.81 20.42
N CYS A 53 5.80 13.94 19.97
CA CYS A 53 5.90 12.50 20.16
C CYS A 53 5.76 11.73 18.84
N VAL A 54 6.36 10.54 18.78
CA VAL A 54 6.19 9.57 17.69
C VAL A 54 5.92 8.17 18.24
N SER A 55 5.01 7.44 17.59
CA SER A 55 4.73 6.04 17.91
C SER A 55 5.98 5.18 17.66
N TYR A 56 6.41 4.46 18.68
CA TYR A 56 7.58 3.60 18.67
C TYR A 56 7.13 2.15 18.89
N SER A 57 7.24 1.34 17.83
CA SER A 57 7.00 -0.10 17.82
C SER A 57 8.15 -0.75 17.04
N PRO A 58 9.24 -1.15 17.70
CA PRO A 58 10.51 -1.53 17.07
C PRO A 58 10.50 -2.93 16.44
N TYR A 59 9.40 -3.34 15.81
CA TYR A 59 9.26 -4.65 15.16
C TYR A 59 9.53 -4.54 13.65
N TYR A 60 10.57 -3.83 13.24
CA TYR A 60 10.86 -3.56 11.83
C TYR A 60 11.81 -4.58 11.19
N LYS A 61 12.52 -5.41 11.97
CA LYS A 61 13.42 -6.44 11.44
C LYS A 61 12.67 -7.71 11.05
N ASN A 62 13.24 -8.47 10.12
CA ASN A 62 12.68 -9.74 9.66
C ASN A 62 12.38 -10.69 10.84
N GLY A 63 11.16 -11.22 10.87
CA GLY A 63 10.69 -12.14 11.91
C GLY A 63 10.26 -11.48 13.22
N GLN A 64 10.46 -10.16 13.39
CA GLN A 64 9.92 -9.43 14.53
C GLN A 64 8.44 -9.09 14.31
N THR A 65 7.60 -9.42 15.28
CA THR A 65 6.19 -9.04 15.30
C THR A 65 5.67 -9.08 16.74
N PRO A 66 4.77 -8.17 17.14
CA PRO A 66 4.12 -8.27 18.45
C PRO A 66 3.18 -9.48 18.53
N LEU A 67 2.78 -10.06 17.39
CA LEU A 67 1.88 -11.22 17.35
C LEU A 67 2.55 -12.52 17.82
N ASN A 68 3.87 -12.59 17.78
CA ASN A 68 4.62 -13.68 18.38
C ASN A 68 5.01 -13.30 19.80
N ILE A 69 4.35 -13.90 20.80
CA ILE A 69 4.59 -13.60 22.22
C ILE A 69 6.04 -13.80 22.67
N ASN A 70 6.83 -14.62 21.95
CA ASN A 70 8.23 -14.88 22.24
C ASN A 70 9.18 -13.87 21.61
N THR A 71 8.71 -13.00 20.71
CA THR A 71 9.52 -11.90 20.21
C THR A 71 9.95 -11.02 21.38
N ARG A 72 11.24 -10.72 21.45
CA ARG A 72 11.80 -9.80 22.45
C ARG A 72 12.77 -8.85 21.76
N ILE A 73 12.57 -7.57 22.00
CA ILE A 73 13.41 -6.50 21.48
C ILE A 73 14.56 -6.31 22.45
N SER A 74 15.79 -6.31 21.93
CA SER A 74 16.97 -6.15 22.78
C SER A 74 17.11 -4.71 23.25
N HIS A 75 17.70 -4.52 24.43
CA HIS A 75 18.00 -3.19 24.94
C HIS A 75 18.92 -2.42 23.98
N ALA A 76 19.90 -3.08 23.38
CA ALA A 76 20.78 -2.47 22.39
C ALA A 76 20.02 -1.94 21.15
N GLN A 77 18.97 -2.63 20.70
CA GLN A 77 18.12 -2.11 19.64
C GLN A 77 17.33 -0.89 20.12
N ILE A 78 16.75 -0.95 21.32
CA ILE A 78 16.01 0.18 21.89
C ILE A 78 16.91 1.41 22.07
N ASP A 79 18.10 1.24 22.63
CA ASP A 79 19.07 2.32 22.83
C ASP A 79 19.49 2.95 21.51
N HIS A 80 19.74 2.13 20.48
CA HIS A 80 20.08 2.62 19.15
C HIS A 80 18.91 3.39 18.50
N ASP A 81 17.70 2.81 18.54
CA ASP A 81 16.50 3.40 17.95
C ASP A 81 16.17 4.75 18.62
N LEU A 82 16.18 4.80 19.96
CA LEU A 82 15.89 6.04 20.69
C LEU A 82 16.99 7.09 20.51
N ALA A 83 18.27 6.70 20.41
CA ALA A 83 19.35 7.65 20.12
C ALA A 83 19.09 8.36 18.77
N THR A 84 18.69 7.62 17.75
CA THR A 84 18.28 8.18 16.44
C THR A 84 17.05 9.07 16.56
N LEU A 85 15.98 8.58 17.18
CA LEU A 85 14.73 9.34 17.31
C LEU A 85 14.88 10.60 18.16
N SER A 86 15.77 10.58 19.16
CA SER A 86 16.02 11.73 20.05
C SER A 86 16.53 12.96 19.32
N GLN A 87 17.09 12.81 18.11
CA GLN A 87 17.57 13.93 17.31
C GLN A 87 16.42 14.78 16.77
N GLN A 88 15.24 14.17 16.56
CA GLN A 88 14.09 14.84 15.94
C GLN A 88 12.85 14.92 16.85
N PHE A 89 12.73 14.02 17.82
CA PHE A 89 11.56 13.90 18.69
C PHE A 89 11.92 14.12 20.16
N GLY A 90 11.06 14.83 20.89
CA GLY A 90 11.18 14.96 22.35
C GLY A 90 10.58 13.79 23.12
N CYS A 91 9.81 12.93 22.46
CA CYS A 91 9.06 11.87 23.11
C CYS A 91 8.74 10.70 22.17
N VAL A 92 8.54 9.53 22.76
CA VAL A 92 7.99 8.35 22.07
C VAL A 92 6.73 7.83 22.76
N ARG A 93 5.86 7.18 22.00
CA ARG A 93 4.73 6.41 22.54
C ARG A 93 4.94 4.92 22.28
N ILE A 94 4.85 4.10 23.32
CA ILE A 94 4.81 2.63 23.21
C ILE A 94 3.40 2.11 23.49
N TYR A 95 3.02 0.99 22.88
CA TYR A 95 1.66 0.42 22.98
C TYR A 95 1.51 -0.66 24.04
N SER A 96 2.64 -1.24 24.45
CA SER A 96 2.74 -2.32 25.43
C SER A 96 4.06 -2.17 26.17
N VAL A 97 4.14 -2.75 27.36
CA VAL A 97 5.38 -2.92 28.14
C VAL A 97 5.94 -4.34 28.04
N GLY A 98 5.28 -5.23 27.29
CA GLY A 98 5.76 -6.58 27.02
C GLY A 98 6.98 -6.61 26.09
N GLN A 99 7.55 -7.80 25.91
CA GLN A 99 8.55 -8.07 24.87
C GLN A 99 9.82 -7.19 24.95
N GLY A 100 10.17 -6.70 26.13
CA GLY A 100 11.34 -5.85 26.37
C GLY A 100 11.06 -4.34 26.25
N LEU A 101 9.82 -3.93 25.94
CA LEU A 101 9.46 -2.52 25.84
C LEU A 101 9.35 -1.83 27.20
N ASP A 102 9.32 -2.59 28.30
CA ASP A 102 9.46 -2.08 29.68
C ASP A 102 10.77 -1.33 29.93
N TYR A 103 11.81 -1.58 29.12
CA TYR A 103 13.09 -0.87 29.18
C TYR A 103 13.07 0.53 28.52
N VAL A 104 12.06 0.85 27.69
CA VAL A 104 12.02 2.09 26.91
C VAL A 104 12.12 3.36 27.79
N PRO A 105 11.42 3.48 28.93
CA PRO A 105 11.58 4.65 29.80
C PRO A 105 12.98 4.81 30.40
N GLU A 106 13.71 3.72 30.67
CA GLU A 106 15.09 3.81 31.12
C GLU A 106 16.00 4.38 30.03
N SER A 107 15.86 3.86 28.81
CA SER A 107 16.63 4.33 27.65
C SER A 107 16.31 5.79 27.32
N ALA A 108 15.02 6.16 27.31
CA ALA A 108 14.57 7.54 27.07
C ALA A 108 15.12 8.52 28.11
N ALA A 109 15.22 8.12 29.38
CA ALA A 109 15.77 8.96 30.45
C ALA A 109 17.22 9.37 30.18
N LYS A 110 18.04 8.46 29.63
CA LYS A 110 19.46 8.71 29.27
C LYS A 110 19.59 9.79 28.18
N LEU A 111 18.54 9.99 27.39
CA LEU A 111 18.51 10.91 26.25
C LEU A 111 17.69 12.18 26.52
N GLY A 112 17.14 12.33 27.72
CA GLY A 112 16.22 13.42 28.05
C GLY A 112 14.89 13.38 27.28
N MET A 113 14.55 12.24 26.66
CA MET A 113 13.27 12.03 26.00
C MET A 113 12.19 11.69 27.02
N LYS A 114 10.93 11.98 26.69
CA LYS A 114 9.77 11.52 27.48
C LYS A 114 9.07 10.32 26.82
N VAL A 115 8.22 9.63 27.59
CA VAL A 115 7.51 8.44 27.09
C VAL A 115 6.03 8.47 27.45
N TYR A 116 5.16 8.23 26.47
CA TYR A 116 3.81 7.73 26.74
C TYR A 116 3.85 6.21 26.81
N VAL A 117 3.58 5.65 27.99
CA VAL A 117 3.62 4.20 28.22
C VAL A 117 2.24 3.63 27.98
N GLY A 118 2.12 2.65 27.09
CA GLY A 118 0.88 1.91 26.84
C GLY A 118 0.82 0.61 27.63
N ALA A 119 -0.32 0.32 28.25
CA ALA A 119 -0.68 -1.02 28.72
C ALA A 119 -1.61 -1.65 27.67
N TRP A 120 -1.20 -2.74 27.03
CA TRP A 120 -2.04 -3.40 26.04
C TRP A 120 -3.19 -4.15 26.73
N ILE A 121 -4.43 -3.80 26.39
CA ILE A 121 -5.65 -4.43 26.89
C ILE A 121 -6.35 -5.09 25.71
N GLY A 122 -6.64 -6.38 25.82
CA GLY A 122 -7.38 -7.15 24.82
C GLY A 122 -8.34 -8.16 25.45
N TRP A 123 -8.65 -9.25 24.77
CA TRP A 123 -9.65 -10.24 25.20
C TRP A 123 -9.29 -11.00 26.49
N VAL A 124 -8.01 -11.29 26.70
CA VAL A 124 -7.56 -12.25 27.72
C VAL A 124 -7.24 -11.53 29.02
N LYS A 125 -8.15 -11.61 30.00
CA LYS A 125 -8.02 -10.96 31.32
C LYS A 125 -6.64 -11.17 31.96
N LYS A 126 -6.11 -12.40 31.98
CA LYS A 126 -4.81 -12.71 32.58
C LYS A 126 -3.64 -11.93 31.93
N LEU A 127 -3.69 -11.70 30.62
CA LEU A 127 -2.70 -10.90 29.92
C LEU A 127 -2.87 -9.41 30.23
N ASN A 128 -4.11 -8.92 30.26
CA ASN A 128 -4.42 -7.54 30.65
C ASN A 128 -3.89 -7.22 32.05
N GLU A 129 -4.08 -8.12 33.03
CA GLU A 129 -3.58 -7.95 34.39
C GLU A 129 -2.05 -7.88 34.45
N LYS A 130 -1.37 -8.68 33.62
CA LYS A 130 0.10 -8.67 33.52
C LYS A 130 0.61 -7.35 32.93
N GLU A 131 0.03 -6.91 31.81
CA GLU A 131 0.37 -5.64 31.16
C GLU A 131 0.11 -4.46 32.08
N LEU A 132 -1.08 -4.38 32.69
CA LEU A 132 -1.47 -3.29 33.57
C LEU A 132 -0.53 -3.18 34.78
N LYS A 133 -0.26 -4.30 35.46
CA LYS A 133 0.63 -4.30 36.64
C LYS A 133 2.03 -3.82 36.27
N LEU A 134 2.60 -4.33 35.17
CA LEU A 134 3.94 -3.96 34.75
C LEU A 134 4.00 -2.49 34.30
N ALA A 135 2.98 -2.01 33.57
CA ALA A 135 2.96 -0.64 33.09
C ALA A 135 2.84 0.39 34.24
N ILE A 136 2.05 0.08 35.27
CA ILE A 136 1.99 0.87 36.52
C ILE A 136 3.35 0.89 37.22
N GLN A 137 4.01 -0.28 37.33
CA GLN A 137 5.33 -0.39 37.95
C GLN A 137 6.35 0.48 37.21
N VAL A 138 6.44 0.35 35.88
CA VAL A 138 7.36 1.12 35.03
C VAL A 138 7.07 2.62 35.13
N ALA A 139 5.80 3.02 35.07
CA ALA A 139 5.40 4.42 35.22
C ALA A 139 5.83 5.04 36.56
N ASN A 140 5.73 4.26 37.66
CA ASN A 140 6.14 4.71 38.98
C ASN A 140 7.65 4.69 39.21
N GLN A 141 8.39 3.85 38.47
CA GLN A 141 9.84 3.77 38.53
C GLN A 141 10.50 4.94 37.80
N TYR A 142 9.88 5.46 36.73
CA TYR A 142 10.40 6.57 35.93
C TYR A 142 9.39 7.74 35.84
N PRO A 143 8.92 8.31 36.97
CA PRO A 143 7.85 9.30 36.98
C PRO A 143 8.23 10.62 36.29
N ASP A 144 9.52 10.95 36.24
CA ASP A 144 10.02 12.13 35.53
C ASP A 144 10.11 11.91 34.01
N THR A 145 10.24 10.66 33.57
CA THR A 145 10.37 10.31 32.13
C THR A 145 9.02 10.00 31.50
N VAL A 146 8.14 9.34 32.23
CA VAL A 146 6.82 8.91 31.73
C VAL A 146 5.84 10.08 31.79
N LYS A 147 5.37 10.57 30.63
CA LYS A 147 4.40 11.69 30.55
C LYS A 147 3.01 11.26 31.04
N ALA A 148 2.59 10.07 30.66
CA ALA A 148 1.32 9.48 31.06
C ALA A 148 1.29 7.97 30.75
N LEU A 149 0.37 7.29 31.41
CA LEU A 149 0.04 5.89 31.19
C LEU A 149 -1.26 5.80 30.36
N ILE A 150 -1.20 5.14 29.21
CA ILE A 150 -2.33 4.92 28.29
C ILE A 150 -2.85 3.50 28.49
N ILE A 151 -4.07 3.35 29.02
CA ILE A 151 -4.66 2.06 29.36
C ILE A 151 -5.49 1.56 28.19
N GLY A 152 -4.88 0.74 27.33
CA GLY A 152 -5.53 0.22 26.13
C GLY A 152 -5.38 1.12 24.91
N ASN A 153 -5.47 0.50 23.74
CA ASN A 153 -5.43 1.15 22.43
C ASN A 153 -6.61 0.62 21.63
N GLU A 154 -7.56 1.44 21.21
CA GLU A 154 -8.68 1.06 20.34
C GLU A 154 -9.48 -0.18 20.83
N VAL A 155 -9.58 -0.35 22.15
CA VAL A 155 -10.16 -1.55 22.75
C VAL A 155 -11.66 -1.62 22.48
N LEU A 156 -12.37 -0.48 22.52
CA LEU A 156 -13.79 -0.41 22.20
C LEU A 156 -14.03 -0.55 20.70
N LEU A 157 -13.18 0.06 19.86
CA LEU A 157 -13.21 -0.16 18.41
C LEU A 157 -13.05 -1.65 18.05
N ARG A 158 -12.07 -2.33 18.65
CA ARG A 158 -11.85 -3.76 18.44
C ARG A 158 -12.89 -4.65 19.14
N GLY A 159 -13.76 -4.07 19.97
CA GLY A 159 -14.81 -4.77 20.70
C GLY A 159 -14.32 -5.71 21.80
N GLU A 160 -13.06 -5.59 22.23
CA GLU A 160 -12.40 -6.59 23.10
C GLU A 160 -12.78 -6.46 24.57
N GLN A 161 -13.28 -5.28 24.97
CA GLN A 161 -13.76 -4.98 26.30
C GLN A 161 -15.00 -4.07 26.24
N THR A 162 -15.79 -4.10 27.30
CA THR A 162 -16.90 -3.15 27.49
C THR A 162 -16.39 -1.83 28.07
N GLU A 163 -17.18 -0.77 27.94
CA GLU A 163 -16.92 0.52 28.59
C GLU A 163 -16.69 0.37 30.11
N ALA A 164 -17.52 -0.45 30.78
CA ALA A 164 -17.40 -0.69 32.22
C ALA A 164 -16.10 -1.42 32.60
N ALA A 165 -15.66 -2.38 31.78
CA ALA A 165 -14.37 -3.05 31.99
C ALA A 165 -13.20 -2.08 31.80
N MET A 166 -13.25 -1.25 30.77
CA MET A 166 -12.24 -0.20 30.54
C MET A 166 -12.16 0.79 31.70
N LYS A 167 -13.30 1.28 32.18
CA LYS A 167 -13.38 2.12 33.38
C LYS A 167 -12.69 1.47 34.58
N SER A 168 -12.93 0.17 34.82
CA SER A 168 -12.29 -0.57 35.91
C SER A 168 -10.77 -0.59 35.79
N TYR A 169 -10.22 -0.86 34.60
CA TYR A 169 -8.78 -0.83 34.38
C TYR A 169 -8.18 0.58 34.56
N ILE A 170 -8.84 1.61 34.04
CA ILE A 170 -8.40 3.01 34.16
C ILE A 170 -8.36 3.44 35.62
N LEU A 171 -9.44 3.22 36.39
CA LEU A 171 -9.50 3.61 37.80
C LEU A 171 -8.46 2.88 38.66
N ARG A 172 -8.21 1.60 38.37
CA ARG A 172 -7.16 0.83 39.04
C ARG A 172 -5.77 1.39 38.75
N ALA A 173 -5.49 1.78 37.51
CA ALA A 173 -4.24 2.44 37.17
C ALA A 173 -4.09 3.77 37.93
N LYS A 174 -5.11 4.63 37.89
CA LYS A 174 -5.10 5.94 38.57
C LYS A 174 -4.86 5.83 40.07
N ALA A 175 -5.46 4.83 40.73
CA ALA A 175 -5.25 4.63 42.16
C ALA A 175 -3.83 4.17 42.51
N ALA A 176 -3.07 3.63 41.55
CA ALA A 176 -1.80 2.97 41.78
C ALA A 176 -0.60 3.66 41.11
N THR A 177 -0.80 4.73 40.33
CA THR A 177 0.29 5.44 39.66
C THR A 177 0.34 6.93 39.99
N LYS A 178 1.53 7.53 39.84
CA LYS A 178 1.77 8.96 40.09
C LYS A 178 1.65 9.83 38.83
N VAL A 179 1.71 9.21 37.65
CA VAL A 179 1.61 9.93 36.37
C VAL A 179 0.15 10.01 35.91
N PRO A 180 -0.22 10.98 35.05
CA PRO A 180 -1.54 11.04 34.46
C PRO A 180 -1.91 9.74 33.71
N VAL A 181 -3.19 9.38 33.72
CA VAL A 181 -3.74 8.18 33.08
C VAL A 181 -4.78 8.56 32.03
N THR A 182 -4.72 7.92 30.88
CA THR A 182 -5.68 8.11 29.77
C THR A 182 -6.06 6.78 29.14
N TYR A 183 -6.97 6.84 28.17
CA TYR A 183 -7.36 5.77 27.26
C TYR A 183 -7.22 6.28 25.82
N ALA A 184 -6.80 5.44 24.88
CA ALA A 184 -6.68 5.82 23.47
C ALA A 184 -7.67 5.04 22.59
N ASP A 185 -8.43 5.75 21.75
CA ASP A 185 -9.36 5.16 20.78
C ASP A 185 -9.59 6.13 19.61
N VAL A 186 -10.22 5.67 18.53
CA VAL A 186 -10.64 6.53 17.42
C VAL A 186 -11.70 7.53 17.87
N TRP A 187 -11.69 8.71 17.24
CA TRP A 187 -12.54 9.84 17.64
C TRP A 187 -14.04 9.50 17.62
N GLU A 188 -14.49 8.63 16.73
CA GLU A 188 -15.89 8.18 16.66
C GLU A 188 -16.29 7.34 17.87
N PHE A 189 -15.39 6.49 18.38
CA PHE A 189 -15.67 5.65 19.54
C PHE A 189 -15.64 6.46 20.83
N TRP A 190 -14.75 7.45 20.94
CA TRP A 190 -14.82 8.45 22.00
C TRP A 190 -16.18 9.17 22.03
N ARG A 191 -16.71 9.56 20.87
CA ARG A 191 -18.05 10.19 20.78
C ARG A 191 -19.21 9.26 21.09
N LYS A 192 -19.06 7.95 20.88
CA LYS A 192 -20.05 6.94 21.31
C LYS A 192 -20.03 6.71 22.82
N HIS A 193 -18.87 6.91 23.46
CA HIS A 193 -18.64 6.66 24.89
C HIS A 193 -18.12 7.92 25.63
N PRO A 194 -18.78 9.10 25.51
CA PRO A 194 -18.19 10.35 25.99
C PRO A 194 -18.04 10.41 27.51
N LYS A 195 -18.84 9.62 28.25
CA LYS A 195 -18.79 9.57 29.72
C LYS A 195 -17.48 9.01 30.28
N LEU A 196 -16.72 8.25 29.48
CA LEU A 196 -15.38 7.78 29.86
C LEU A 196 -14.40 8.92 30.13
N GLU A 197 -14.66 10.12 29.62
CA GLU A 197 -13.87 11.32 29.94
C GLU A 197 -13.74 11.49 31.47
N ASN A 198 -14.79 11.19 32.24
CA ASN A 198 -14.78 11.36 33.69
C ASN A 198 -13.72 10.50 34.39
N ASP A 199 -13.36 9.36 33.79
CA ASP A 199 -12.49 8.37 34.40
C ASP A 199 -11.00 8.59 34.04
N VAL A 200 -10.70 9.32 32.96
CA VAL A 200 -9.33 9.64 32.51
C VAL A 200 -8.86 11.03 32.99
N ASP A 201 -7.57 11.31 32.97
CA ASP A 201 -7.03 12.67 33.26
C ASP A 201 -7.08 13.59 32.05
N PHE A 202 -7.00 13.01 30.84
CA PHE A 202 -7.18 13.69 29.56
C PHE A 202 -7.65 12.67 28.52
N VAL A 203 -8.20 13.13 27.40
CA VAL A 203 -8.74 12.28 26.33
C VAL A 203 -7.64 12.04 25.29
N THR A 204 -7.42 10.79 24.86
CA THR A 204 -6.48 10.49 23.76
C THR A 204 -7.23 9.95 22.56
N VAL A 205 -7.22 10.69 21.45
CA VAL A 205 -7.98 10.35 20.23
C VAL A 205 -7.07 9.96 19.08
N HIS A 206 -7.48 8.99 18.27
CA HIS A 206 -6.85 8.70 16.98
C HIS A 206 -7.63 9.36 15.86
N ILE A 207 -6.91 10.06 14.98
CA ILE A 207 -7.45 10.71 13.79
C ILE A 207 -6.57 10.31 12.61
N LEU A 208 -7.02 9.31 11.86
CA LEU A 208 -6.29 8.73 10.74
C LEU A 208 -7.15 8.85 9.48
N PRO A 209 -7.12 10.00 8.78
CA PRO A 209 -8.05 10.25 7.68
C PRO A 209 -8.00 9.21 6.55
N TYR A 210 -6.87 8.51 6.39
CA TYR A 210 -6.75 7.37 5.48
C TYR A 210 -7.50 6.11 5.96
N TRP A 211 -7.52 5.83 7.27
CA TRP A 211 -8.08 4.60 7.85
C TRP A 211 -9.56 4.69 8.24
N GLU A 212 -10.10 5.89 8.36
CA GLU A 212 -11.51 6.11 8.64
C GLU A 212 -12.42 5.37 7.64
N ASP A 213 -13.65 5.07 8.08
CA ASP A 213 -14.65 4.39 7.23
C ASP A 213 -15.06 5.27 6.04
N GLN A 214 -14.95 6.60 6.18
CA GLN A 214 -15.03 7.58 5.09
C GLN A 214 -13.64 8.19 4.86
N PRO A 215 -12.76 7.53 4.09
CA PRO A 215 -11.38 7.96 3.94
C PRO A 215 -11.30 9.29 3.19
N GLN A 216 -10.44 10.20 3.66
CA GLN A 216 -10.32 11.56 3.12
C GLN A 216 -9.21 11.65 2.08
N PRO A 217 -9.43 12.33 0.93
CA PRO A 217 -8.36 12.65 0.01
C PRO A 217 -7.34 13.59 0.65
N ILE A 218 -6.08 13.51 0.22
CA ILE A 218 -4.97 14.29 0.80
C ILE A 218 -5.27 15.80 0.84
N ALA A 219 -5.91 16.35 -0.19
CA ALA A 219 -6.27 17.76 -0.27
C ALA A 219 -7.24 18.23 0.83
N ARG A 220 -7.98 17.31 1.47
CA ARG A 220 -8.94 17.60 2.55
C ARG A 220 -8.51 17.04 3.90
N ALA A 221 -7.48 16.20 3.95
CA ALA A 221 -7.13 15.43 5.14
C ALA A 221 -6.78 16.31 6.37
N VAL A 222 -6.00 17.37 6.20
CA VAL A 222 -5.64 18.27 7.32
C VAL A 222 -6.85 19.08 7.81
N ASN A 223 -7.66 19.60 6.89
CA ASN A 223 -8.89 20.32 7.23
C ASN A 223 -9.89 19.39 7.97
N HIS A 224 -9.99 18.13 7.53
CA HIS A 224 -10.77 17.12 8.23
C HIS A 224 -10.30 16.94 9.68
N THR A 225 -8.99 16.82 9.92
CA THR A 225 -8.43 16.75 11.28
C THR A 225 -8.80 17.98 12.12
N GLN A 226 -8.78 19.19 11.54
CA GLN A 226 -9.27 20.41 12.21
C GLN A 226 -10.75 20.35 12.57
N ASN A 227 -11.60 19.90 11.64
CA ASN A 227 -13.03 19.76 11.89
C ASN A 227 -13.30 18.74 13.00
N VAL A 228 -12.63 17.59 12.97
CA VAL A 228 -12.72 16.57 14.02
C VAL A 228 -12.31 17.14 15.37
N MET A 229 -11.18 17.83 15.46
CA MET A 229 -10.75 18.49 16.70
C MET A 229 -11.77 19.52 17.19
N GLY A 230 -12.36 20.33 16.30
CA GLY A 230 -13.43 21.26 16.66
C GLY A 230 -14.71 20.57 17.17
N VAL A 231 -15.04 19.38 16.66
CA VAL A 231 -16.13 18.54 17.21
C VAL A 231 -15.76 18.03 18.60
N LEU A 232 -14.54 17.51 18.78
CA LEU A 232 -14.10 16.93 20.04
C LEU A 232 -13.98 17.98 21.15
N SER A 233 -13.45 19.18 20.86
CA SER A 233 -13.38 20.28 21.83
C SER A 233 -14.75 20.81 22.28
N ARG A 234 -15.83 20.54 21.53
CA ARG A 234 -17.21 20.80 21.97
C ARG A 234 -17.84 19.62 22.71
N THR A 235 -17.27 18.42 22.54
CA THR A 235 -17.77 17.19 23.16
C THR A 235 -17.16 16.98 24.54
N PHE A 236 -15.89 17.35 24.70
CA PHE A 236 -15.05 17.08 25.86
C PHE A 236 -14.60 18.37 26.53
N THR A 237 -14.42 18.31 27.84
CA THR A 237 -13.98 19.43 28.69
C THR A 237 -12.52 19.29 29.13
N LYS A 238 -12.00 18.07 29.18
CA LYS A 238 -10.61 17.75 29.52
C LYS A 238 -9.70 17.96 28.32
N PRO A 239 -8.38 18.17 28.56
CA PRO A 239 -7.42 18.28 27.47
C PRO A 239 -7.47 17.08 26.53
N ILE A 240 -7.15 17.32 25.26
CA ILE A 240 -7.14 16.28 24.21
C ILE A 240 -5.71 16.10 23.70
N LEU A 241 -5.27 14.85 23.67
CA LEU A 241 -4.07 14.40 22.97
C LEU A 241 -4.51 13.73 21.66
N ILE A 242 -3.95 14.14 20.52
CA ILE A 242 -4.03 13.35 19.29
C ILE A 242 -3.03 12.20 19.43
N GLY A 243 -3.51 11.03 19.85
CA GLY A 243 -2.71 9.84 20.12
C GLY A 243 -2.14 9.19 18.87
N GLU A 244 -2.82 9.30 17.74
CA GLU A 244 -2.32 8.86 16.43
C GLU A 244 -2.84 9.76 15.33
N THR A 245 -1.93 10.13 14.44
CA THR A 245 -2.22 10.80 13.18
C THR A 245 -1.03 10.61 12.25
N GLY A 246 -1.30 10.35 10.98
CA GLY A 246 -0.27 10.04 10.00
C GLY A 246 -0.87 9.73 8.64
N TRP A 247 0.00 9.31 7.72
CA TRP A 247 -0.40 8.91 6.38
C TRP A 247 0.59 7.88 5.82
N PRO A 248 0.13 6.81 5.13
CA PRO A 248 1.01 5.79 4.58
C PRO A 248 1.69 6.25 3.28
N SER A 249 2.97 5.91 3.10
CA SER A 249 3.71 6.29 1.89
C SER A 249 3.48 5.36 0.70
N LEU A 250 2.98 4.14 0.92
CA LEU A 250 2.74 3.13 -0.11
C LEU A 250 1.49 2.32 0.24
N GLY A 251 0.88 1.70 -0.77
CA GLY A 251 -0.26 0.78 -0.61
C GLY A 251 -1.49 1.17 -1.43
N ARG A 252 -2.59 0.46 -1.17
CA ARG A 252 -3.88 0.63 -1.86
C ARG A 252 -4.44 2.05 -1.69
N GLN A 253 -4.88 2.67 -2.79
CA GLN A 253 -5.78 3.82 -2.72
C GLN A 253 -7.17 3.41 -2.21
N ARG A 254 -7.71 4.12 -1.21
CA ARG A 254 -9.08 3.96 -0.70
C ARG A 254 -9.89 5.20 -1.05
N GLU A 255 -10.88 5.07 -1.94
CA GLU A 255 -11.58 6.23 -2.50
C GLU A 255 -10.58 7.30 -3.02
N GLY A 256 -10.65 8.53 -2.52
CA GLY A 256 -9.70 9.60 -2.83
C GLY A 256 -8.41 9.59 -1.98
N ALA A 257 -8.31 8.73 -0.96
CA ALA A 257 -7.16 8.64 -0.08
C ALA A 257 -6.07 7.77 -0.72
N LYS A 258 -5.10 8.42 -1.35
CA LYS A 258 -3.98 7.78 -2.04
C LYS A 258 -2.71 7.75 -1.16
N PRO A 259 -2.21 6.57 -0.76
CA PRO A 259 -0.88 6.42 -0.19
C PRO A 259 0.19 6.84 -1.19
N SER A 260 1.12 7.69 -0.77
CA SER A 260 2.27 8.12 -1.57
C SER A 260 3.28 8.86 -0.69
N LEU A 261 4.56 8.92 -1.07
CA LEU A 261 5.59 9.58 -0.28
C LEU A 261 5.34 11.09 -0.18
N VAL A 262 4.93 11.73 -1.28
CA VAL A 262 4.58 13.16 -1.28
C VAL A 262 3.33 13.40 -0.46
N ASN A 263 2.31 12.53 -0.52
CA ASN A 263 1.11 12.69 0.29
C ASN A 263 1.39 12.47 1.78
N GLN A 264 2.28 11.54 2.13
CA GLN A 264 2.73 11.38 3.50
C GLN A 264 3.40 12.66 4.01
N ALA A 265 4.39 13.18 3.27
CA ALA A 265 5.06 14.43 3.62
C ALA A 265 4.08 15.62 3.68
N ALA A 266 3.15 15.72 2.71
CA ALA A 266 2.15 16.78 2.66
C ALA A 266 1.23 16.77 3.88
N TYR A 267 0.73 15.59 4.26
CA TYR A 267 -0.11 15.44 5.44
C TYR A 267 0.66 15.79 6.70
N MET A 268 1.85 15.22 6.90
CA MET A 268 2.62 15.43 8.13
C MET A 268 3.03 16.89 8.31
N ARG A 269 3.55 17.53 7.26
CA ARG A 269 3.92 18.96 7.34
C ARG A 269 2.68 19.86 7.46
N GLY A 270 1.59 19.57 6.74
CA GLY A 270 0.35 20.32 6.89
C GLY A 270 -0.26 20.21 8.29
N PHE A 271 -0.30 18.99 8.84
CA PHE A 271 -0.76 18.71 10.20
C PHE A 271 0.11 19.44 11.24
N LEU A 272 1.43 19.33 11.15
CA LEU A 272 2.36 19.96 12.09
C LEU A 272 2.21 21.49 12.11
N LYS A 273 1.99 22.12 10.96
CA LYS A 273 1.74 23.56 10.87
C LYS A 273 0.49 23.95 11.67
N VAL A 274 -0.61 23.23 11.45
CA VAL A 274 -1.87 23.47 12.17
C VAL A 274 -1.73 23.15 13.65
N ALA A 275 -1.12 22.02 14.02
CA ALA A 275 -0.93 21.63 15.40
C ALA A 275 -0.11 22.68 16.19
N ASN A 276 0.87 23.32 15.55
CA ASN A 276 1.61 24.42 16.16
C ASN A 276 0.77 25.69 16.33
N GLN A 277 -0.07 26.03 15.34
CA GLN A 277 -0.97 27.19 15.39
C GLN A 277 -2.05 27.05 16.47
N GLU A 278 -2.60 25.86 16.60
CA GLU A 278 -3.69 25.54 17.54
C GLU A 278 -3.19 25.00 18.89
N HIS A 279 -1.86 24.94 19.08
CA HIS A 279 -1.20 24.41 20.28
C HIS A 279 -1.66 23.01 20.69
N TRP A 280 -1.87 22.12 19.71
CA TRP A 280 -2.31 20.75 19.98
C TRP A 280 -1.19 19.88 20.53
N ASN A 281 -1.56 18.98 21.44
CA ASN A 281 -0.70 17.86 21.84
C ASN A 281 -0.88 16.72 20.84
N TYR A 282 0.22 16.13 20.36
CA TYR A 282 0.15 15.08 19.35
C TYR A 282 1.22 14.00 19.49
N ASN A 283 0.89 12.84 18.93
CA ASN A 283 1.79 11.74 18.66
C ASN A 283 1.59 11.27 17.20
N LEU A 284 2.68 11.29 16.43
CA LEU A 284 2.69 10.91 15.01
C LEU A 284 2.78 9.39 14.86
N ILE A 285 2.02 8.80 13.94
CA ILE A 285 2.15 7.39 13.56
C ILE A 285 2.86 7.31 12.19
N GLU A 286 4.06 6.75 12.11
CA GLU A 286 4.93 6.25 13.21
C GLU A 286 6.42 6.39 12.91
N ALA A 287 7.27 5.96 13.85
CA ALA A 287 8.71 6.07 13.70
C ALA A 287 9.21 5.28 12.48
N PHE A 288 9.06 3.95 12.49
CA PHE A 288 9.62 3.07 11.46
C PHE A 288 8.53 2.38 10.66
N ASP A 289 8.80 2.11 9.39
CA ASP A 289 8.00 1.18 8.58
C ASP A 289 7.98 -0.20 9.26
N GLN A 290 6.81 -0.84 9.29
CA GLN A 290 6.57 -2.08 10.05
C GLN A 290 6.04 -3.22 9.16
N PRO A 291 6.92 -4.03 8.56
CA PRO A 291 6.52 -5.05 7.58
C PRO A 291 5.48 -6.07 8.08
N TRP A 292 5.43 -6.35 9.39
CA TRP A 292 4.49 -7.30 9.98
C TRP A 292 3.04 -6.82 9.91
N LYS A 293 2.78 -5.51 9.94
CA LYS A 293 1.42 -4.94 9.85
C LYS A 293 0.75 -5.28 8.52
N ARG A 294 1.54 -5.57 7.48
CA ARG A 294 1.00 -5.98 6.18
C ARG A 294 0.10 -7.21 6.25
N GLY A 295 0.29 -8.08 7.25
CA GLY A 295 -0.58 -9.23 7.48
C GLY A 295 -2.02 -8.86 7.84
N GLN A 296 -2.22 -7.74 8.54
CA GLN A 296 -3.52 -7.29 9.05
C GLN A 296 -4.11 -6.12 8.25
N GLU A 297 -3.25 -5.26 7.73
CA GLU A 297 -3.61 -3.96 7.16
C GLU A 297 -3.31 -3.86 5.65
N GLY A 298 -2.92 -4.99 5.03
CA GLY A 298 -2.49 -5.01 3.62
C GLY A 298 -1.22 -4.19 3.40
N THR A 299 -0.91 -3.87 2.14
CA THR A 299 0.34 -3.18 1.80
C THR A 299 0.54 -1.90 2.61
N ALA A 300 -0.51 -1.08 2.77
CA ALA A 300 -0.42 0.21 3.47
C ALA A 300 0.04 0.11 4.93
N GLY A 301 -0.35 -0.94 5.65
CA GLY A 301 0.07 -1.14 7.04
C GLY A 301 1.58 -1.18 7.24
N GLY A 302 2.33 -1.60 6.21
CA GLY A 302 3.79 -1.67 6.28
C GLY A 302 4.52 -0.33 6.17
N TYR A 303 3.84 0.75 5.75
CA TYR A 303 4.50 1.94 5.21
C TYR A 303 4.09 3.27 5.87
N TRP A 304 3.76 3.24 7.16
CA TRP A 304 3.41 4.43 7.96
C TRP A 304 4.62 5.16 8.55
N GLY A 305 5.81 4.57 8.50
CA GLY A 305 7.02 5.12 9.07
C GLY A 305 7.39 6.47 8.47
N ILE A 306 7.95 7.34 9.30
CA ILE A 306 8.72 8.51 8.90
C ILE A 306 10.12 8.07 8.44
N TYR A 307 10.61 6.97 9.03
CA TYR A 307 11.81 6.25 8.64
C TYR A 307 11.45 4.91 7.99
N ASP A 308 12.30 4.44 7.08
CA ASP A 308 12.21 3.09 6.54
C ASP A 308 12.71 2.04 7.55
N VAL A 309 12.69 0.76 7.16
CA VAL A 309 13.18 -0.36 7.99
C VAL A 309 14.70 -0.34 8.25
N ASN A 310 15.44 0.51 7.54
CA ASN A 310 16.88 0.74 7.71
C ASN A 310 17.16 2.01 8.52
N MET A 311 16.13 2.62 9.10
CA MET A 311 16.22 3.87 9.87
C MET A 311 16.65 5.08 9.03
N MET A 312 16.44 5.03 7.72
CA MET A 312 16.67 6.17 6.84
C MET A 312 15.39 7.02 6.76
N PRO A 313 15.47 8.35 6.91
CA PRO A 313 14.30 9.22 6.79
C PRO A 313 13.75 9.15 5.37
N LYS A 314 12.43 8.96 5.23
CA LYS A 314 11.77 8.83 3.92
C LYS A 314 11.61 10.17 3.23
N PHE A 315 11.52 11.26 3.99
CA PHE A 315 11.45 12.63 3.50
C PHE A 315 11.98 13.60 4.56
N SER A 316 12.40 14.79 4.13
CA SER A 316 12.75 15.90 5.03
C SER A 316 11.48 16.67 5.45
N PHE A 317 11.46 17.34 6.61
CA PHE A 317 10.36 18.25 6.98
C PHE A 317 10.46 19.65 6.34
N VAL A 318 11.53 19.89 5.58
CA VAL A 318 11.78 21.11 4.80
C VAL A 318 12.18 20.77 3.36
N GLY A 319 12.04 21.71 2.43
CA GLY A 319 12.42 21.52 1.03
C GLY A 319 11.47 20.60 0.26
N GLN A 320 11.89 20.24 -0.96
CA GLN A 320 11.05 19.49 -1.90
C GLN A 320 11.05 17.98 -1.65
N VAL A 321 10.00 17.30 -2.09
CA VAL A 321 9.85 15.83 -2.00
C VAL A 321 9.39 15.29 -3.35
N SER A 322 10.00 14.23 -3.85
CA SER A 322 9.53 13.48 -5.03
C SER A 322 9.01 12.11 -4.62
N GLU A 323 8.11 11.52 -5.42
CA GLU A 323 7.62 10.16 -5.16
C GLU A 323 8.70 9.10 -5.42
N ARG A 324 9.55 9.38 -6.41
CA ARG A 324 10.60 8.48 -6.86
C ARG A 324 11.92 9.23 -6.99
N SER A 325 13.00 8.46 -6.90
CA SER A 325 14.37 8.89 -7.17
C SER A 325 15.04 7.82 -8.03
N ASP A 326 14.56 7.70 -9.27
CA ASP A 326 14.91 6.60 -10.15
C ASP A 326 16.30 6.71 -10.79
N GLY A 327 16.82 7.94 -10.92
CA GLY A 327 18.10 8.22 -11.58
C GLY A 327 18.21 7.56 -12.97
N LEU A 328 19.36 6.97 -13.26
CA LEU A 328 19.62 6.28 -14.54
C LEU A 328 19.05 4.85 -14.59
N PHE A 329 18.52 4.31 -13.48
CA PHE A 329 18.08 2.91 -13.42
C PHE A 329 16.86 2.61 -14.31
N MET A 330 15.94 3.57 -14.46
CA MET A 330 14.79 3.39 -15.36
C MET A 330 15.23 3.41 -16.83
N ILE A 331 16.23 4.22 -17.17
CA ILE A 331 16.82 4.27 -18.51
C ILE A 331 17.54 2.95 -18.82
N SER A 332 18.31 2.41 -17.88
CA SER A 332 18.99 1.13 -18.10
C SER A 332 18.02 -0.02 -18.32
N ALA A 333 16.88 -0.06 -17.60
CA ALA A 333 15.82 -1.03 -17.83
C ALA A 333 15.22 -0.93 -19.26
N VAL A 334 14.95 0.29 -19.73
CA VAL A 334 14.46 0.57 -21.09
C VAL A 334 15.44 0.09 -22.16
N LEU A 335 16.73 0.43 -22.01
CA LEU A 335 17.77 0.07 -22.97
C LEU A 335 18.03 -1.44 -23.00
N LEU A 336 18.13 -2.06 -21.82
CA LEU A 336 18.36 -3.49 -21.70
C LEU A 336 17.21 -4.29 -22.30
N GLY A 337 15.96 -3.93 -21.99
CA GLY A 337 14.80 -4.60 -22.57
C GLY A 337 14.74 -4.49 -24.09
N GLY A 338 15.01 -3.30 -24.64
CA GLY A 338 15.07 -3.09 -26.09
C GLY A 338 16.16 -3.91 -26.76
N LEU A 339 17.36 -3.92 -26.19
CA LEU A 339 18.49 -4.71 -26.68
C LEU A 339 18.17 -6.22 -26.68
N LEU A 340 17.60 -6.74 -25.59
CA LEU A 340 17.25 -8.16 -25.49
C LEU A 340 16.24 -8.59 -26.56
N PHE A 341 15.23 -7.77 -26.85
CA PHE A 341 14.26 -8.08 -27.92
C PHE A 341 14.86 -7.98 -29.32
N VAL A 342 15.81 -7.07 -29.55
CA VAL A 342 16.55 -6.99 -30.81
C VAL A 342 17.42 -8.23 -31.00
N VAL A 343 18.18 -8.63 -29.97
CA VAL A 343 18.99 -9.86 -29.99
C VAL A 343 18.11 -11.08 -30.22
N TRP A 344 16.99 -11.17 -29.50
CA TRP A 344 16.00 -12.24 -29.69
C TRP A 344 15.48 -12.29 -31.12
N SER A 345 15.17 -11.13 -31.72
CA SER A 345 14.70 -11.02 -33.11
C SER A 345 15.73 -11.57 -34.10
N PHE A 346 17.02 -11.30 -33.89
CA PHE A 346 18.10 -11.87 -34.72
C PHE A 346 18.22 -13.38 -34.57
N ILE A 347 18.10 -13.92 -33.34
CA ILE A 347 18.12 -15.37 -33.08
C ILE A 347 17.02 -16.07 -33.86
N ILE A 348 15.82 -15.50 -33.91
CA ILE A 348 14.69 -16.03 -34.67
C ILE A 348 14.64 -15.53 -36.13
N ARG A 349 15.78 -15.07 -36.68
CA ARG A 349 15.98 -14.72 -38.10
C ARG A 349 15.11 -13.58 -38.62
N ILE A 350 14.64 -12.67 -37.77
CA ILE A 350 13.97 -11.43 -38.20
C ILE A 350 15.05 -10.39 -38.50
N ARG A 351 15.09 -9.88 -39.74
CA ARG A 351 16.07 -8.87 -40.18
C ARG A 351 15.48 -7.60 -40.77
N ASN A 352 14.17 -7.55 -40.96
CA ASN A 352 13.52 -6.35 -41.50
C ASN A 352 13.65 -5.18 -40.50
N PRO A 353 14.12 -4.00 -40.91
CA PRO A 353 14.39 -2.88 -39.99
C PRO A 353 13.13 -2.38 -39.27
N HIS A 354 11.96 -2.40 -39.92
CA HIS A 354 10.71 -2.03 -39.26
C HIS A 354 10.28 -3.06 -38.21
N HIS A 355 10.51 -4.35 -38.48
CA HIS A 355 10.23 -5.39 -37.49
C HIS A 355 11.18 -5.26 -36.30
N LEU A 356 12.47 -5.05 -36.55
CA LEU A 356 13.47 -4.83 -35.49
C LEU A 356 13.13 -3.61 -34.63
N LEU A 357 12.76 -2.47 -35.24
CA LEU A 357 12.33 -1.28 -34.49
C LEU A 357 11.09 -1.57 -33.64
N SER A 358 10.10 -2.28 -34.20
CA SER A 358 8.89 -2.64 -33.47
C SER A 358 9.18 -3.53 -32.25
N MET A 359 10.16 -4.43 -32.36
CA MET A 359 10.58 -5.31 -31.28
C MET A 359 11.46 -4.59 -30.26
N ALA A 360 12.31 -3.67 -30.68
CA ALA A 360 13.06 -2.81 -29.78
C ALA A 360 12.13 -2.00 -28.87
N LEU A 361 11.08 -1.38 -29.45
CA LEU A 361 10.09 -0.60 -28.68
C LEU A 361 9.27 -1.47 -27.73
N LEU A 362 8.83 -2.65 -28.16
CA LEU A 362 8.16 -3.62 -27.28
C LEU A 362 9.09 -4.05 -26.14
N GLY A 363 10.35 -4.37 -26.46
CA GLY A 363 11.35 -4.76 -25.47
C GLY A 363 11.65 -3.65 -24.46
N SER A 364 11.72 -2.41 -24.91
CA SER A 364 11.88 -1.24 -24.03
C SER A 364 10.73 -1.10 -23.04
N LEU A 365 9.48 -1.27 -23.51
CA LEU A 365 8.30 -1.31 -22.64
C LEU A 365 8.33 -2.48 -21.65
N VAL A 366 8.75 -3.66 -22.10
CA VAL A 366 8.91 -4.84 -21.25
C VAL A 366 9.96 -4.58 -20.17
N GLY A 367 11.09 -3.98 -20.51
CA GLY A 367 12.17 -3.68 -19.58
C GLY A 367 11.72 -2.78 -18.42
N ILE A 368 11.15 -1.61 -18.76
CA ILE A 368 10.63 -0.68 -17.74
C ILE A 368 9.46 -1.27 -16.95
N SER A 369 8.54 -2.00 -17.60
CA SER A 369 7.42 -2.65 -16.91
C SER A 369 7.90 -3.75 -15.96
N THR A 370 8.91 -4.53 -16.35
CA THR A 370 9.50 -5.57 -15.48
C THR A 370 10.09 -4.96 -14.22
N LYS A 371 10.80 -3.83 -14.34
CA LYS A 371 11.34 -3.11 -13.18
C LYS A 371 10.22 -2.68 -12.21
N LEU A 372 9.14 -2.09 -12.72
CA LEU A 372 7.98 -1.69 -11.92
C LEU A 372 7.25 -2.90 -11.31
N GLN A 373 7.16 -4.01 -12.03
CA GLN A 373 6.57 -5.26 -11.52
C GLN A 373 7.37 -5.84 -10.36
N LEU A 374 8.71 -5.83 -10.45
CA LEU A 374 9.57 -6.28 -9.36
C LEU A 374 9.40 -5.42 -8.10
N GLU A 375 9.34 -4.10 -8.26
CA GLU A 375 9.07 -3.18 -7.15
C GLU A 375 7.70 -3.48 -6.51
N TYR A 376 6.67 -3.63 -7.32
CA TYR A 376 5.34 -3.99 -6.83
C TYR A 376 5.35 -5.32 -6.06
N LEU A 377 6.03 -6.36 -6.57
CA LEU A 377 6.10 -7.66 -5.90
C LEU A 377 6.84 -7.58 -4.54
N VAL A 378 7.92 -6.80 -4.44
CA VAL A 378 8.64 -6.61 -3.18
C VAL A 378 7.75 -5.89 -2.15
N THR A 379 6.99 -4.89 -2.60
CA THR A 379 6.12 -4.10 -1.73
C THR A 379 4.87 -4.87 -1.29
N ALA A 380 4.16 -5.51 -2.22
CA ALA A 380 2.85 -6.11 -2.00
C ALA A 380 2.92 -7.54 -1.43
N CYS A 381 3.91 -8.36 -1.81
CA CYS A 381 3.96 -9.75 -1.38
C CYS A 381 4.45 -9.88 0.06
N ARG A 382 3.70 -10.63 0.87
CA ARG A 382 3.94 -10.88 2.29
C ARG A 382 4.40 -12.31 2.54
N THR A 383 3.93 -13.23 1.69
CA THR A 383 4.18 -14.67 1.82
C THR A 383 4.77 -15.26 0.53
N PRO A 384 5.45 -16.41 0.60
CA PRO A 384 5.89 -17.15 -0.58
C PRO A 384 4.75 -17.51 -1.54
N GLN A 385 3.54 -17.77 -1.01
CA GLN A 385 2.37 -18.11 -1.81
C GLN A 385 1.89 -16.90 -2.63
N GLU A 386 1.88 -15.71 -2.03
CA GLU A 386 1.58 -14.46 -2.75
C GLU A 386 2.62 -14.16 -3.81
N LEU A 387 3.91 -14.37 -3.49
CA LEU A 387 4.99 -14.21 -4.45
C LEU A 387 4.86 -15.21 -5.60
N LEU A 388 4.51 -16.47 -5.34
CA LEU A 388 4.27 -17.47 -6.38
C LEU A 388 3.08 -17.08 -7.27
N ALA A 389 1.97 -16.66 -6.67
CA ALA A 389 0.77 -16.29 -7.41
C ALA A 389 0.99 -15.03 -8.26
N LEU A 390 1.40 -13.92 -7.64
CA LEU A 390 1.58 -12.63 -8.32
C LEU A 390 2.83 -12.63 -9.21
N GLY A 391 3.92 -13.25 -8.77
CA GLY A 391 5.11 -13.46 -9.58
C GLY A 391 4.83 -14.36 -10.78
N GLY A 392 3.98 -15.38 -10.63
CA GLY A 392 3.49 -16.21 -11.72
C GLY A 392 2.75 -15.40 -12.78
N ILE A 393 1.93 -14.41 -12.40
CA ILE A 393 1.29 -13.48 -13.33
C ILE A 393 2.32 -12.62 -14.06
N ALA A 394 3.31 -12.06 -13.35
CA ALA A 394 4.38 -11.27 -13.97
C ALA A 394 5.18 -12.10 -15.00
N ILE A 395 5.57 -13.33 -14.63
CA ILE A 395 6.29 -14.27 -15.49
C ILE A 395 5.44 -14.68 -16.70
N THR A 396 4.15 -14.98 -16.50
CA THR A 396 3.22 -15.29 -17.59
C THR A 396 3.15 -14.13 -18.59
N GLY A 397 3.05 -12.89 -18.09
CA GLY A 397 3.13 -11.69 -18.90
C GLY A 397 4.41 -11.63 -19.73
N LEU A 398 5.57 -11.78 -19.09
CA LEU A 398 6.88 -11.77 -19.75
C LEU A 398 7.03 -12.83 -20.85
N ILE A 399 6.69 -14.09 -20.53
CA ILE A 399 6.74 -15.22 -21.48
C ILE A 399 5.79 -14.97 -22.66
N SER A 400 4.60 -14.44 -22.40
CA SER A 400 3.63 -14.11 -23.46
C SER A 400 4.18 -13.06 -24.42
N LEU A 401 4.81 -11.99 -23.90
CA LEU A 401 5.37 -10.91 -24.71
C LEU A 401 6.63 -11.35 -25.48
N LEU A 402 7.47 -12.21 -24.90
CA LEU A 402 8.60 -12.85 -25.58
C LEU A 402 8.18 -13.78 -26.72
N SER A 403 6.94 -14.29 -26.68
CA SER A 403 6.38 -15.16 -27.71
C SER A 403 5.84 -14.38 -28.92
N PHE A 404 5.58 -13.08 -28.79
CA PHE A 404 5.03 -12.26 -29.88
C PHE A 404 5.89 -12.29 -31.16
N PRO A 405 7.21 -12.05 -31.10
CA PRO A 405 8.04 -12.03 -32.30
C PRO A 405 7.98 -13.36 -33.08
N ALA A 406 8.07 -14.48 -32.36
CA ALA A 406 8.01 -15.83 -32.94
C ALA A 406 6.62 -16.14 -33.53
N TYR A 407 5.54 -15.71 -32.88
CA TYR A 407 4.20 -15.89 -33.41
C TYR A 407 3.93 -15.02 -34.65
N LEU A 408 4.18 -13.71 -34.52
CA LEU A 408 3.81 -12.72 -35.53
C LEU A 408 4.64 -12.87 -36.80
N PHE A 409 5.95 -13.09 -36.71
CA PHE A 409 6.84 -13.05 -37.87
C PHE A 409 7.33 -14.41 -38.35
N GLN A 410 7.22 -15.46 -37.51
CA GLN A 410 7.62 -16.83 -37.88
C GLN A 410 6.46 -17.83 -37.89
N ALA A 411 5.23 -17.36 -37.63
CA ALA A 411 4.03 -18.20 -37.53
C ALA A 411 4.19 -19.41 -36.58
N ASN A 412 5.01 -19.26 -35.53
CA ASN A 412 5.34 -20.35 -34.62
C ASN A 412 4.11 -20.80 -33.81
N GLN A 413 3.74 -22.07 -33.94
CA GLN A 413 2.54 -22.61 -33.30
C GLN A 413 2.66 -22.73 -31.77
N THR A 414 3.86 -23.04 -31.26
CA THR A 414 4.12 -23.07 -29.81
C THR A 414 3.93 -21.69 -29.20
N ALA A 415 4.47 -20.65 -29.86
CA ALA A 415 4.27 -19.27 -29.45
C ALA A 415 2.79 -18.85 -29.47
N LYS A 416 2.03 -19.28 -30.48
CA LYS A 416 0.56 -19.09 -30.52
C LYS A 416 -0.12 -19.71 -29.31
N ASN A 417 0.22 -20.96 -28.99
CA ASN A 417 -0.37 -21.69 -27.86
C ASN A 417 -0.03 -21.02 -26.51
N ILE A 418 1.20 -20.52 -26.36
CA ILE A 418 1.62 -19.75 -25.17
C ILE A 418 0.77 -18.47 -25.03
N ILE A 419 0.59 -17.72 -26.13
CA ILE A 419 -0.22 -16.49 -26.13
C ILE A 419 -1.68 -16.79 -25.77
N LEU A 420 -2.25 -17.86 -26.35
CA LEU A 420 -3.61 -18.33 -26.02
C LEU A 420 -3.76 -18.68 -24.55
N LEU A 421 -2.85 -19.50 -24.02
CA LEU A 421 -2.85 -19.91 -22.62
C LEU A 421 -2.71 -18.69 -21.69
N SER A 422 -1.81 -17.76 -22.03
CA SER A 422 -1.59 -16.54 -21.26
C SER A 422 -2.85 -15.69 -21.18
N ARG A 423 -3.61 -15.53 -22.28
CA ARG A 423 -4.89 -14.81 -22.30
C ARG A 423 -5.92 -15.44 -21.37
N THR A 424 -5.98 -16.77 -21.34
CA THR A 424 -6.86 -17.51 -20.42
C THR A 424 -6.42 -17.31 -18.97
N ILE A 425 -5.12 -17.39 -18.68
CA ILE A 425 -4.58 -17.14 -17.34
C ILE A 425 -4.93 -15.72 -16.88
N PHE A 426 -4.68 -14.69 -17.71
CA PHE A 426 -5.03 -13.31 -17.35
C PHE A 426 -6.53 -13.12 -17.14
N LEU A 427 -7.39 -13.72 -17.97
CA LEU A 427 -8.85 -13.65 -17.78
C LEU A 427 -9.28 -14.23 -16.43
N LEU A 428 -8.81 -15.44 -16.10
CA LEU A 428 -9.17 -16.12 -14.86
C LEU A 428 -8.56 -15.42 -13.65
N ALA A 429 -7.30 -14.98 -13.74
CA ALA A 429 -6.62 -14.27 -12.66
C ALA A 429 -7.28 -12.91 -12.38
N SER A 430 -7.65 -12.16 -13.42
CA SER A 430 -8.41 -10.91 -13.27
C SER A 430 -9.79 -11.14 -12.66
N LEU A 431 -10.47 -12.26 -12.99
CA LEU A 431 -11.77 -12.61 -12.40
C LEU A 431 -11.62 -12.91 -10.91
N VAL A 432 -10.66 -13.76 -10.53
CA VAL A 432 -10.36 -14.07 -9.13
C VAL A 432 -9.97 -12.81 -8.36
N ALA A 433 -9.09 -11.98 -8.92
CA ALA A 433 -8.69 -10.72 -8.29
C ALA A 433 -9.89 -9.77 -8.12
N SER A 434 -10.76 -9.62 -9.13
CA SER A 434 -11.96 -8.79 -9.04
C SER A 434 -12.95 -9.29 -7.99
N TYR A 435 -13.11 -10.61 -7.87
CA TYR A 435 -13.91 -11.22 -6.81
C TYR A 435 -13.32 -10.91 -5.43
N LEU A 436 -12.02 -11.12 -5.22
CA LEU A 436 -11.34 -10.83 -3.96
C LEU A 436 -11.42 -9.35 -3.58
N LEU A 437 -11.27 -8.45 -4.56
CA LEU A 437 -11.43 -7.00 -4.37
C LEU A 437 -12.88 -6.63 -3.98
N SER A 438 -13.87 -7.40 -4.42
CA SER A 438 -15.29 -7.15 -4.12
C SER A 438 -15.67 -7.61 -2.70
N VAL A 439 -15.11 -8.73 -2.24
CA VAL A 439 -15.45 -9.34 -0.94
C VAL A 439 -14.55 -8.88 0.20
N ASP A 440 -13.27 -8.62 -0.09
CA ASP A 440 -12.22 -8.27 0.89
C ASP A 440 -11.30 -7.19 0.30
N GLY A 441 -11.91 -6.14 -0.24
CA GLY A 441 -11.20 -5.06 -0.92
C GLY A 441 -10.42 -4.13 0.01
N ARG A 442 -10.79 -4.03 1.30
CA ARG A 442 -10.25 -3.00 2.21
C ARG A 442 -8.72 -2.99 2.27
N TYR A 443 -8.08 -4.15 2.13
CA TYR A 443 -6.64 -4.34 2.31
C TYR A 443 -5.89 -4.85 1.06
N ARG A 444 -6.55 -4.96 -0.09
CA ARG A 444 -5.96 -5.61 -1.29
C ARG A 444 -5.61 -4.60 -2.37
N ASP A 445 -4.44 -4.70 -2.96
CA ASP A 445 -4.05 -3.77 -4.03
C ASP A 445 -4.74 -4.10 -5.37
N PHE A 446 -5.04 -3.07 -6.15
CA PHE A 446 -5.28 -3.24 -7.58
C PHE A 446 -3.93 -3.44 -8.27
N ALA A 447 -3.62 -4.67 -8.68
CA ALA A 447 -2.33 -5.06 -9.23
C ALA A 447 -2.06 -4.54 -10.67
N ILE A 448 -2.45 -3.30 -10.99
CA ILE A 448 -2.39 -2.70 -12.34
C ILE A 448 -1.02 -2.91 -13.00
N THR A 449 0.06 -2.71 -12.23
CA THR A 449 1.44 -2.86 -12.70
C THR A 449 1.74 -4.25 -13.29
N LEU A 450 1.15 -5.31 -12.74
CA LEU A 450 1.35 -6.68 -13.23
C LEU A 450 0.54 -6.97 -14.50
N TYR A 451 -0.60 -6.31 -14.67
CA TYR A 451 -1.60 -6.66 -15.69
C TYR A 451 -1.56 -5.75 -16.92
N ALA A 452 -1.19 -4.47 -16.76
CA ALA A 452 -1.40 -3.44 -17.77
C ALA A 452 -0.72 -3.74 -19.11
N LEU A 453 0.61 -3.86 -19.14
CA LEU A 453 1.33 -4.09 -20.39
C LEU A 453 0.95 -5.42 -21.05
N PRO A 454 0.93 -6.58 -20.35
CA PRO A 454 0.52 -7.84 -20.96
C PRO A 454 -0.90 -7.78 -21.54
N ILE A 455 -1.89 -7.27 -20.80
CA ILE A 455 -3.27 -7.18 -21.31
C ILE A 455 -3.36 -6.26 -22.53
N LEU A 456 -2.74 -5.08 -22.49
CA LEU A 456 -2.75 -4.15 -23.63
C LEU A 456 -2.18 -4.79 -24.90
N GLN A 457 -1.10 -5.56 -24.78
CA GLN A 457 -0.47 -6.24 -25.91
C GLN A 457 -1.29 -7.46 -26.38
N LEU A 458 -1.80 -8.28 -25.46
CA LEU A 458 -2.61 -9.48 -25.74
C LEU A 458 -4.02 -9.16 -26.26
N SER A 459 -4.48 -7.93 -26.08
CA SER A 459 -5.73 -7.41 -26.63
C SER A 459 -5.47 -6.56 -27.88
N LEU A 460 -5.01 -5.32 -27.69
CA LEU A 460 -4.86 -4.32 -28.75
C LEU A 460 -3.67 -4.64 -29.66
N GLY A 461 -2.54 -5.06 -29.10
CA GLY A 461 -1.33 -5.38 -29.87
C GLY A 461 -1.56 -6.43 -30.96
N LEU A 462 -2.17 -7.57 -30.60
CA LEU A 462 -2.53 -8.62 -31.57
C LEU A 462 -3.58 -8.14 -32.58
N SER A 463 -4.57 -7.35 -32.15
CA SER A 463 -5.60 -6.81 -33.03
C SER A 463 -5.04 -5.87 -34.09
N ILE A 464 -3.99 -5.10 -33.77
CA ILE A 464 -3.31 -4.22 -34.73
C ILE A 464 -2.69 -5.03 -35.88
N PHE A 465 -2.17 -6.22 -35.59
CA PHE A 465 -1.69 -7.18 -36.60
C PHE A 465 -2.81 -7.97 -37.28
N LYS A 466 -4.09 -7.68 -36.97
CA LYS A 466 -5.26 -8.42 -37.46
C LYS A 466 -5.20 -9.92 -37.14
N GLN A 467 -4.55 -10.28 -36.03
CA GLN A 467 -4.40 -11.65 -35.59
C GLN A 467 -5.60 -12.06 -34.73
N ASP A 468 -6.55 -12.77 -35.32
CA ASP A 468 -7.70 -13.30 -34.60
C ASP A 468 -7.44 -14.73 -34.13
N ILE A 469 -6.90 -14.83 -32.92
CA ILE A 469 -6.68 -16.10 -32.22
C ILE A 469 -7.65 -16.27 -31.04
N ARG A 470 -8.86 -15.73 -31.14
CA ARG A 470 -9.85 -15.87 -30.07
C ARG A 470 -10.33 -17.33 -29.92
N PRO A 471 -10.66 -17.78 -28.71
CA PRO A 471 -11.16 -19.14 -28.50
C PRO A 471 -12.55 -19.31 -29.13
N TYR A 472 -12.97 -20.56 -29.31
CA TYR A 472 -14.35 -20.89 -29.77
C TYR A 472 -15.27 -21.32 -28.63
N PHE A 473 -14.69 -21.70 -27.48
CA PHE A 473 -15.47 -22.25 -26.38
C PHE A 473 -16.36 -21.18 -25.75
N PHE A 474 -17.67 -21.43 -25.72
CA PHE A 474 -18.66 -20.44 -25.32
C PHE A 474 -18.49 -19.96 -23.86
N ALA A 475 -17.89 -20.76 -22.98
CA ALA A 475 -17.70 -20.41 -21.56
C ALA A 475 -16.90 -19.12 -21.36
N TYR A 476 -15.97 -18.80 -22.27
CA TYR A 476 -15.22 -17.54 -22.24
C TYR A 476 -16.13 -16.29 -22.27
N ARG A 477 -17.32 -16.40 -22.88
CA ARG A 477 -18.33 -15.34 -22.86
C ARG A 477 -18.80 -15.08 -21.43
N TYR A 478 -19.20 -16.13 -20.72
CA TYR A 478 -19.71 -16.01 -19.36
C TYR A 478 -18.61 -15.52 -18.41
N LEU A 479 -17.38 -16.06 -18.53
CA LEU A 479 -16.24 -15.59 -17.75
C LEU A 479 -15.94 -14.10 -17.99
N GLY A 480 -15.98 -13.64 -19.25
CA GLY A 480 -15.80 -12.24 -19.59
C GLY A 480 -16.89 -11.33 -19.02
N ILE A 481 -18.16 -11.74 -19.09
CA ILE A 481 -19.28 -10.99 -18.50
C ILE A 481 -19.14 -10.91 -16.99
N LEU A 482 -18.85 -12.02 -16.32
CA LEU A 482 -18.65 -12.08 -14.87
C LEU A 482 -17.49 -11.19 -14.43
N LEU A 483 -16.38 -11.20 -15.18
CA LEU A 483 -15.24 -10.35 -14.90
C LEU A 483 -15.63 -8.87 -14.97
N VAL A 484 -16.24 -8.44 -16.09
CA VAL A 484 -16.63 -7.03 -16.25
C VAL A 484 -17.64 -6.61 -15.19
N ALA A 485 -18.60 -7.47 -14.83
CA ALA A 485 -19.55 -7.19 -13.76
C ALA A 485 -18.84 -7.02 -12.39
N ALA A 486 -17.93 -7.94 -12.04
CA ALA A 486 -17.17 -7.87 -10.79
C ALA A 486 -16.27 -6.64 -10.73
N SER A 487 -15.58 -6.29 -11.81
CA SER A 487 -14.74 -5.07 -11.86
C SER A 487 -15.58 -3.79 -11.84
N THR A 488 -16.76 -3.78 -12.45
CA THR A 488 -17.70 -2.65 -12.39
C THR A 488 -18.20 -2.46 -10.96
N PHE A 489 -18.50 -3.55 -10.25
CA PHE A 489 -18.88 -3.49 -8.84
C PHE A 489 -17.78 -2.88 -7.96
N CYS A 490 -16.51 -3.22 -8.22
CA CYS A 490 -15.38 -2.59 -7.54
C CYS A 490 -15.36 -1.06 -7.73
N LEU A 491 -15.60 -0.58 -8.97
CA LEU A 491 -15.66 0.86 -9.26
C LEU A 491 -16.87 1.55 -8.61
N ILE A 492 -18.04 0.90 -8.58
CA ILE A 492 -19.24 1.44 -7.91
C ILE A 492 -19.00 1.62 -6.41
N ARG A 493 -18.24 0.71 -5.79
CA ARG A 493 -17.88 0.80 -4.37
C ARG A 493 -16.84 1.86 -4.06
N GLU A 494 -16.02 2.25 -5.04
CA GLU A 494 -14.97 3.25 -4.86
C GLU A 494 -14.86 4.19 -6.07
N PRO A 495 -15.87 5.04 -6.34
CA PRO A 495 -15.93 5.86 -7.55
C PRO A 495 -14.79 6.88 -7.64
N SER A 496 -14.18 7.26 -6.51
CA SER A 496 -13.03 8.18 -6.49
C SER A 496 -11.69 7.48 -6.74
N ASN A 497 -11.69 6.14 -6.85
CA ASN A 497 -10.48 5.35 -7.01
C ASN A 497 -10.10 5.17 -8.48
N LEU A 498 -9.07 5.90 -8.92
CA LEU A 498 -8.57 5.82 -10.29
C LEU A 498 -8.02 4.42 -10.66
N LEU A 499 -7.54 3.66 -9.66
CA LEU A 499 -7.07 2.30 -9.90
C LEU A 499 -8.23 1.33 -10.18
N ALA A 500 -9.41 1.55 -9.59
CA ALA A 500 -10.61 0.77 -9.90
C ALA A 500 -11.08 1.01 -11.34
N LEU A 501 -11.01 2.27 -11.81
CA LEU A 501 -11.32 2.62 -13.20
C LEU A 501 -10.34 1.96 -14.18
N ALA A 502 -9.03 2.07 -13.91
CA ALA A 502 -8.00 1.42 -14.73
C ALA A 502 -8.18 -0.12 -14.75
N TRP A 503 -8.53 -0.71 -13.60
CA TRP A 503 -8.79 -2.14 -13.48
C TRP A 503 -9.99 -2.59 -14.33
N LEU A 504 -11.09 -1.82 -14.33
CA LEU A 504 -12.24 -2.07 -15.20
C LEU A 504 -11.83 -2.02 -16.68
N GLY A 505 -11.04 -1.02 -17.08
CA GLY A 505 -10.53 -0.89 -18.45
C GLY A 505 -9.73 -2.13 -18.89
N LEU A 506 -8.78 -2.59 -18.07
CA LEU A 506 -8.01 -3.81 -18.35
C LEU A 506 -8.90 -5.06 -18.39
N SER A 507 -9.89 -5.13 -17.51
CA SER A 507 -10.85 -6.24 -17.42
C SER A 507 -11.74 -6.34 -18.67
N ILE A 508 -12.20 -5.20 -19.20
CA ILE A 508 -12.92 -5.13 -20.47
C ILE A 508 -12.02 -5.59 -21.63
N LEU A 509 -10.77 -5.13 -21.67
CA LEU A 509 -9.82 -5.50 -22.73
C LEU A 509 -9.52 -7.00 -22.77
N ILE A 510 -9.26 -7.63 -21.61
CA ILE A 510 -8.99 -9.06 -21.57
C ILE A 510 -10.24 -9.90 -21.79
N ALA A 511 -11.41 -9.43 -21.36
CA ALA A 511 -12.70 -10.06 -21.68
C ALA A 511 -12.98 -10.01 -23.19
N TRP A 512 -12.78 -8.87 -23.84
CA TRP A 512 -12.91 -8.71 -25.29
C TRP A 512 -11.91 -9.58 -26.06
N ALA A 513 -10.67 -9.64 -25.58
CA ALA A 513 -9.65 -10.51 -26.13
C ALA A 513 -10.06 -12.00 -26.05
N ASN A 514 -10.87 -12.41 -25.08
CA ASN A 514 -11.27 -13.80 -24.92
C ASN A 514 -12.70 -14.14 -25.40
N TRP A 515 -13.58 -13.17 -25.62
CA TRP A 515 -14.19 -12.96 -26.94
C TRP A 515 -14.61 -14.17 -27.81
N PRO A 516 -15.43 -15.18 -27.43
CA PRO A 516 -15.48 -16.40 -28.23
C PRO A 516 -16.05 -16.14 -29.63
N LEU A 517 -15.39 -16.72 -30.64
CA LEU A 517 -15.84 -16.71 -32.02
C LEU A 517 -17.10 -17.56 -32.17
N LYS A 518 -17.98 -17.21 -33.12
CA LYS A 518 -19.09 -18.09 -33.49
C LYS A 518 -18.50 -19.38 -34.05
N ALA A 519 -18.81 -20.52 -33.45
CA ALA A 519 -18.59 -21.79 -34.11
C ALA A 519 -19.44 -21.78 -35.39
N ASN A 520 -18.82 -21.93 -36.56
CA ASN A 520 -19.57 -22.10 -37.79
C ASN A 520 -20.40 -23.38 -37.65
N GLY A 521 -21.72 -23.24 -37.66
CA GLY A 521 -22.65 -24.35 -37.63
C GLY A 521 -22.51 -25.18 -38.90
N THR A 522 -21.73 -26.24 -38.83
CA THR A 522 -21.97 -27.45 -39.62
C THR A 522 -22.30 -28.55 -38.63
N ALA A 523 -23.55 -28.55 -38.14
CA ALA A 523 -24.12 -29.80 -37.64
C ALA A 523 -24.18 -30.75 -38.86
N PRO A 524 -23.66 -31.98 -38.79
CA PRO A 524 -23.93 -32.94 -39.84
C PRO A 524 -25.44 -33.16 -39.89
N SER A 525 -26.03 -32.86 -41.03
CA SER A 525 -27.38 -33.29 -41.35
C SER A 525 -27.42 -34.81 -41.23
N THR A 526 -28.07 -35.32 -40.20
CA THR A 526 -28.54 -36.71 -40.16
C THR A 526 -29.44 -36.92 -41.37
N PRO A 527 -29.09 -37.84 -42.30
CA PRO A 527 -30.06 -38.30 -43.29
C PRO A 527 -31.06 -39.22 -42.56
N LEU A 528 -32.32 -39.07 -42.96
CA LEU A 528 -33.45 -39.95 -42.63
C LEU A 528 -33.13 -41.43 -42.91
#